data_AF-A0A962J3Y4-F1
#
_entry.id   AF-A0A962J3Y4-F1
#
_cell.length_a   1.000
_cell.length_b   1.000
_cell.length_c   1.000
_cell.angle_alpha   90.00
_cell.angle_beta   90.00
_cell.angle_gamma   90.00
#
_symmetry.space_group_name_H-M   'P 1'
#
loop_
_entity.id
_entity.type
_entity.pdbx_description
1 polymer ?
#
loop_
_entity_poly.entity_id
_entity_poly.type
_entity_poly.pdbx_seq_one_letter_code
_entity_poly.pdbx_strand_id
1 'polypeptide(L)'
;MKQYDVYGIGNALVDMDYEVSTQDLSDMNIDKGVMTLVEEDHQLRIMDHLGAHQCKKSAGGSAANSVIAVSQFGGKGFYSCKVADDEL
;
A
#
# COMPACT_ATOMS: atom_id res chain seq x y z
N MET A 1 31.63 -11.76 7.88
CA MET A 1 30.56 -12.01 6.88
C MET A 1 29.55 -10.89 6.97
N LYS A 2 29.00 -10.41 5.83
CA LYS A 2 27.92 -9.40 5.85
C LYS A 2 26.64 -10.06 6.36
N GLN A 3 25.88 -9.36 7.21
CA GLN A 3 24.64 -9.88 7.81
C GLN A 3 23.49 -9.94 6.80
N TYR A 4 23.45 -8.97 5.87
CA TYR A 4 22.41 -8.82 4.84
C TYR A 4 23.03 -8.65 3.45
N ASP A 5 22.32 -9.12 2.44
CA ASP A 5 22.66 -8.95 1.02
C ASP A 5 22.10 -7.63 0.49
N VAL A 6 20.91 -7.24 0.96
CA VAL A 6 20.20 -6.02 0.57
C VAL A 6 19.66 -5.30 1.80
N TYR A 7 19.88 -3.99 1.87
CA TYR A 7 19.29 -3.10 2.87
C TYR A 7 18.36 -2.11 2.16
N GLY A 8 17.06 -2.18 2.44
CA GLY A 8 16.05 -1.29 1.88
C GLY A 8 15.60 -0.24 2.89
N ILE A 9 15.34 0.97 2.39
CA ILE A 9 14.64 2.03 3.12
C ILE A 9 13.50 2.51 2.22
N GLY A 10 12.33 2.74 2.80
CA GLY A 10 11.24 3.38 2.09
C GLY A 10 10.03 3.59 2.97
N ASN A 11 8.99 4.15 2.37
CA ASN A 11 7.70 4.36 3.04
C ASN A 11 7.02 3.00 3.25
N ALA A 12 6.64 2.73 4.49
CA ALA A 12 5.73 1.64 4.78
C ALA A 12 4.34 2.06 4.34
N LEU A 13 3.72 1.27 3.48
CA LEU A 13 2.36 1.49 3.00
C LEU A 13 1.55 0.21 3.24
N VAL A 14 0.25 0.38 3.44
CA VAL A 14 -0.72 -0.71 3.43
C VAL A 14 -1.51 -0.59 2.13
N ASP A 15 -1.42 -1.62 1.30
CA ASP A 15 -2.24 -1.70 0.08
C ASP A 15 -3.63 -2.20 0.50
N MET A 16 -4.66 -1.45 0.11
CA MET A 16 -6.06 -1.79 0.34
C MET A 16 -6.76 -2.01 -0.99
N ASP A 17 -7.01 -3.27 -1.32
CA ASP A 17 -7.65 -3.65 -2.57
C ASP A 17 -9.18 -3.76 -2.37
N TYR A 18 -9.93 -3.11 -3.27
CA TYR A 18 -11.40 -3.12 -3.31
C TYR A 18 -11.88 -3.52 -4.69
N GLU A 19 -12.92 -4.34 -4.76
CA GLU A 19 -13.69 -4.54 -5.98
C GLU A 19 -14.79 -3.47 -6.05
N VAL A 20 -14.76 -2.64 -7.09
CA VAL A 20 -15.66 -1.48 -7.24
C VAL A 20 -16.21 -1.40 -8.66
N SER A 21 -17.35 -0.72 -8.81
CA SER A 21 -17.93 -0.44 -10.11
C SER A 21 -17.32 0.83 -10.75
N THR A 22 -17.55 1.04 -12.04
CA THR A 22 -17.19 2.31 -12.70
C THR A 22 -17.97 3.50 -12.14
N GLN A 23 -19.17 3.26 -11.55
CA GLN A 23 -19.95 4.31 -10.90
C GLN A 23 -19.26 4.77 -9.62
N ASP A 24 -18.74 3.85 -8.80
CA ASP A 24 -17.99 4.19 -7.59
C ASP A 24 -16.78 5.09 -7.91
N LEU A 25 -16.05 4.77 -8.98
CA LEU A 25 -14.93 5.61 -9.44
C LEU A 25 -15.38 7.04 -9.77
N SER A 26 -16.56 7.18 -10.40
CA SER A 26 -17.12 8.48 -10.74
C SER A 26 -17.56 9.25 -9.50
N ASP A 27 -18.21 8.57 -8.55
CA ASP A 27 -18.67 9.15 -7.28
C ASP A 27 -17.50 9.61 -6.40
N MET A 28 -16.38 8.88 -6.45
CA MET A 28 -15.14 9.22 -5.76
C MET A 28 -14.26 10.23 -6.53
N ASN A 29 -14.64 10.65 -7.74
CA ASN A 29 -13.86 11.51 -8.63
C ASN A 29 -12.45 10.95 -8.93
N ILE A 30 -12.39 9.67 -9.31
CA ILE A 30 -11.16 8.96 -9.68
C ILE A 30 -11.25 8.49 -11.14
N ASP A 31 -10.31 8.95 -11.95
CA ASP A 31 -10.17 8.47 -13.33
C ASP A 31 -9.66 7.03 -13.36
N LYS A 32 -10.24 6.21 -14.25
CA LYS A 32 -9.86 4.80 -14.36
C LYS A 32 -8.48 4.64 -15.00
N GLY A 33 -7.62 3.85 -14.36
CA GLY A 33 -6.33 3.43 -14.92
C GLY A 33 -5.19 4.43 -14.73
N VAL A 34 -5.38 5.45 -13.88
CA VAL A 34 -4.33 6.39 -13.49
C VAL A 34 -4.00 6.24 -12.01
N MET A 35 -2.81 6.72 -11.63
CA MET A 35 -2.45 6.90 -10.23
C MET A 35 -2.78 8.33 -9.83
N THR A 36 -3.60 8.48 -8.80
CA THR A 36 -3.99 9.78 -8.25
C THR A 36 -3.47 9.89 -6.83
N LEU A 37 -2.64 10.89 -6.56
CA LEU A 37 -2.34 11.31 -5.20
C LEU A 37 -3.51 12.14 -4.69
N VAL A 38 -3.99 11.82 -3.49
CA VAL A 38 -5.13 12.49 -2.87
C VAL A 38 -4.72 13.08 -1.52
N GLU A 39 -5.34 14.19 -1.15
CA GLU A 39 -5.22 14.78 0.18
C GLU A 39 -6.04 13.97 1.20
N GLU A 40 -5.74 14.15 2.49
CA GLU A 40 -6.32 13.38 3.60
C GLU A 40 -7.85 13.42 3.64
N ASP A 41 -8.46 14.58 3.40
CA ASP A 41 -9.91 14.74 3.40
C ASP A 41 -10.60 13.95 2.28
N HIS A 42 -9.98 13.88 1.10
CA HIS A 42 -10.47 13.08 -0.01
C HIS A 42 -10.26 11.58 0.25
N GLN A 43 -9.12 11.20 0.81
CA GLN A 43 -8.86 9.82 1.23
C GLN A 43 -9.91 9.33 2.23
N LEU A 44 -10.25 10.13 3.24
CA LEU A 44 -11.27 9.77 4.23
C LEU A 44 -12.66 9.60 3.60
N ARG A 45 -13.03 10.46 2.63
CA ARG A 45 -14.29 10.31 1.88
C ARG A 45 -14.31 9.02 1.05
N ILE A 46 -13.19 8.66 0.42
CA ILE A 46 -13.05 7.40 -0.32
C ILE A 46 -13.22 6.21 0.63
N MET A 47 -12.55 6.24 1.79
CA MET A 47 -12.64 5.17 2.77
C MET A 47 -14.05 5.00 3.35
N ASP A 48 -14.76 6.09 3.60
CA ASP A 48 -16.16 6.06 4.06
C ASP A 48 -17.09 5.47 3.00
N HIS A 49 -16.97 5.90 1.73
CA HIS A 49 -17.73 5.34 0.60
C HIS A 49 -17.48 3.83 0.45
N LEU A 50 -16.24 3.39 0.64
CA LEU A 50 -15.85 1.99 0.53
C LEU A 50 -16.10 1.18 1.81
N GLY A 51 -16.61 1.76 2.90
CA GLY A 51 -16.73 1.09 4.20
C GLY A 51 -17.61 -0.17 4.20
N ALA A 52 -18.57 -0.27 3.27
CA ALA A 52 -19.40 -1.47 3.09
C ALA A 52 -18.79 -2.54 2.16
N HIS A 53 -17.71 -2.22 1.47
CA HIS A 53 -17.03 -3.13 0.55
C HIS A 53 -16.09 -4.07 1.28
N GLN A 54 -15.90 -5.27 0.76
CA GLN A 54 -14.88 -6.17 1.25
C GLN A 54 -13.49 -5.62 0.87
N CYS A 55 -12.67 -5.32 1.88
CA CYS A 55 -11.29 -4.87 1.70
C CYS A 55 -10.33 -6.04 1.87
N LYS A 56 -9.43 -6.24 0.92
CA LYS A 56 -8.24 -7.08 1.11
C LYS A 56 -7.05 -6.18 1.43
N LYS A 57 -6.49 -6.36 2.63
CA LYS A 57 -5.28 -5.65 3.07
C LYS A 57 -4.03 -6.48 2.79
N SER A 58 -2.96 -5.82 2.34
CA SER A 58 -1.62 -6.40 2.21
C SER A 58 -0.53 -5.39 2.53
N ALA A 59 0.65 -5.88 2.87
CA ALA A 59 1.84 -5.03 2.95
C ALA A 59 2.13 -4.44 1.57
N GLY A 60 2.25 -3.11 1.51
CA GLY A 60 2.54 -2.36 0.31
C GLY A 60 3.89 -1.65 0.38
N GLY A 61 4.12 -0.76 -0.58
CA GLY A 61 5.33 0.04 -0.69
C GLY A 61 6.40 -0.59 -1.56
N SER A 62 6.91 0.19 -2.52
CA SER A 62 7.84 -0.31 -3.54
C SER A 62 9.13 -0.92 -2.96
N ALA A 63 9.73 -0.26 -1.96
CA ALA A 63 10.94 -0.75 -1.31
C ALA A 63 10.67 -2.01 -0.47
N ALA A 64 9.56 -2.05 0.28
CA ALA A 64 9.17 -3.22 1.07
C ALA A 64 8.95 -4.43 0.16
N ASN A 65 8.15 -4.27 -0.91
CA ASN A 65 7.87 -5.33 -1.88
C ASN A 65 9.16 -5.86 -2.54
N SER A 66 10.13 -4.98 -2.83
CA SER A 66 11.42 -5.37 -3.38
C SER A 66 12.26 -6.20 -2.39
N VAL A 67 12.31 -5.82 -1.11
CA VAL A 67 13.04 -6.56 -0.07
C VAL A 67 12.37 -7.90 0.25
N ILE A 68 11.03 -7.94 0.23
CA ILE A 68 10.25 -9.17 0.36
C ILE A 68 10.59 -10.12 -0.80
N ALA A 69 10.60 -9.63 -2.05
CA ALA A 69 10.97 -10.43 -3.21
C ALA A 69 12.39 -11.01 -3.08
N VAL A 70 13.38 -10.19 -2.70
CA VAL A 70 14.76 -10.68 -2.43
C VAL A 70 14.76 -11.83 -1.44
N SER A 71 13.98 -11.72 -0.36
CA SER A 71 13.89 -12.77 0.66
C SER A 71 13.20 -14.03 0.14
N GLN A 72 12.17 -13.90 -0.70
CA GLN A 72 11.49 -15.03 -1.36
C GLN A 72 12.40 -15.77 -2.36
N PHE A 73 13.35 -15.07 -3.00
CA PHE A 73 14.37 -15.67 -3.86
C PHE A 73 15.59 -16.22 -3.09
N GLY A 74 15.55 -16.23 -1.75
CA GLY A 74 16.59 -16.83 -0.90
C GLY A 74 17.71 -15.89 -0.45
N GLY A 75 17.62 -14.60 -0.78
CA GLY A 75 18.54 -13.58 -0.28
C GLY A 75 18.21 -13.11 1.15
N LYS A 76 19.15 -12.43 1.80
CA LYS A 76 18.96 -11.83 3.13
C LYS A 76 18.67 -10.35 3.02
N GLY A 77 17.39 -10.00 3.04
CA GLY A 77 16.92 -8.61 3.07
C GLY A 77 16.83 -8.04 4.48
N PHE A 78 17.07 -6.73 4.61
CA PHE A 78 16.68 -5.92 5.76
C PHE A 78 15.90 -4.70 5.28
N TYR A 79 14.87 -4.30 6.01
CA TYR A 79 14.04 -3.15 5.66
C TYR A 79 13.87 -2.22 6.86
N SER A 80 14.06 -0.93 6.64
CA SER A 80 13.75 0.13 7.59
C SER A 80 12.68 1.06 7.03
N CYS A 81 11.71 1.36 7.86
CA CYS A 81 10.58 2.22 7.53
C CYS A 81 10.06 2.93 8.78
N LYS A 82 9.13 3.86 8.58
CA LYS A 82 8.37 4.50 9.64
C LYS A 82 6.92 4.07 9.54
N VAL A 83 6.38 3.61 10.65
CA VAL A 83 4.95 3.30 10.85
C VAL A 83 4.45 4.11 12.04
N ALA A 84 3.15 4.31 12.11
CA ALA A 84 2.48 4.86 13.28
C ALA A 84 2.02 3.71 14.20
N ASP A 85 1.55 4.07 15.40
CA ASP A 85 0.95 3.14 16.37
C ASP A 85 -0.57 3.19 16.19
N ASP A 86 -1.04 2.56 15.12
CA ASP A 86 -2.45 2.49 14.75
C ASP A 86 -2.83 1.10 14.21
N GLU A 87 -4.14 0.88 14.08
CA GLU A 87 -4.74 -0.37 13.61
C GLU A 87 -4.89 -0.42 12.07
N LEU A 88 -4.29 0.55 11.37
CA LEU A 88 -4.56 0.81 9.97
C LEU A 88 -3.83 -0.18 9.05
#